data_AF-A0A950VI50-F1
#
_entry.id   AF-A0A950VI50-F1
#
_cell.length_a   1.000
_cell.length_b   1.000
_cell.length_c   1.000
_cell.angle_alpha   90.00
_cell.angle_beta   90.00
_cell.angle_gamma   90.00
#
_symmetry.space_group_name_H-M   'P 1'
#
loop_
_entity.id
_entity.type
_entity.pdbx_description
1 polymer ?
#
loop_
_entity_poly.entity_id
_entity_poly.type
_entity_poly.pdbx_seq_one_letter_code
_entity_poly.pdbx_strand_id
1 'polypeptide(L)'
;MVLPPTPAQLGFRMPAEWEPHAATWLAWPHQEDDWPGKFDAIPWVYAEIVRLLHRSELVRILVNDAEHEDKARRVLSRVDLDWDSLEFQRIPTDRAWVRDYGPLFVTRDDTIALTDWQFNAWA
;
A
#
# COMPACT_ATOMS: atom_id res chain seq x y z
N MET A 1 6.19 18.86 30.26
CA MET A 1 5.99 18.78 28.79
C MET A 1 4.55 18.31 28.59
N VAL A 2 3.71 19.10 27.93
CA VAL A 2 2.32 18.70 27.65
C VAL A 2 2.35 17.85 26.38
N LEU A 3 1.84 16.63 26.43
CA LEU A 3 1.71 15.80 25.24
C LEU A 3 0.64 16.40 24.33
N PRO A 4 0.83 16.36 23.00
CA PRO A 4 -0.23 16.78 22.08
C PRO A 4 -1.49 15.92 22.28
N PRO A 5 -2.68 16.45 21.97
CA PRO A 5 -3.91 15.69 22.05
C PRO A 5 -3.89 14.48 21.11
N THR A 6 -4.45 13.36 21.55
CA THR A 6 -4.55 12.14 20.73
C THR A 6 -5.59 12.30 19.62
N PRO A 7 -5.54 11.49 18.55
CA PRO A 7 -6.58 11.50 17.51
C PRO A 7 -7.99 11.35 18.09
N ALA A 8 -8.18 10.44 19.06
CA ALA A 8 -9.47 10.24 19.72
C ALA A 8 -9.95 11.49 20.48
N GLN A 9 -9.05 12.19 21.19
CA GLN A 9 -9.38 13.46 21.87
C GLN A 9 -9.75 14.57 20.89
N LEU A 10 -9.25 14.50 19.66
CA LEU A 10 -9.59 15.41 18.56
C LEU A 10 -10.84 14.98 17.77
N GLY A 11 -11.49 13.86 18.13
CA GLY A 11 -12.69 13.33 17.49
C GLY A 11 -12.44 12.43 16.28
N PHE A 12 -11.20 12.02 16.01
CA PHE A 12 -10.89 11.09 14.93
C PHE A 12 -11.12 9.63 15.35
N ARG A 13 -11.52 8.81 14.37
CA ARG A 13 -11.56 7.33 14.48
C ARG A 13 -10.89 6.70 13.28
N MET A 14 -10.34 5.50 13.44
CA MET A 14 -10.01 4.65 12.30
C MET A 14 -11.32 4.06 11.75
N PRO A 15 -11.68 4.28 10.48
CA PRO A 15 -12.83 3.61 9.89
C PRO A 15 -12.59 2.10 9.80
N ALA A 16 -13.67 1.33 9.83
CA ALA A 16 -13.57 -0.11 9.61
C ALA A 16 -13.19 -0.40 8.15
N GLU A 17 -12.51 -1.53 7.91
CA GLU A 17 -11.99 -1.88 6.58
C GLU A 17 -13.08 -2.20 5.54
N TRP A 18 -14.35 -2.29 5.95
CA TRP A 18 -15.49 -2.45 5.03
C TRP A 18 -16.20 -1.13 4.72
N GLU A 19 -15.78 -0.01 5.32
CA GLU A 19 -16.27 1.31 4.95
C GLU A 19 -15.64 1.75 3.61
N PRO A 20 -16.25 2.71 2.87
CA PRO A 20 -15.74 3.11 1.57
C PRO A 20 -14.29 3.60 1.60
N HIS A 21 -13.50 3.11 0.65
CA HIS A 21 -12.10 3.49 0.47
C HIS A 21 -11.90 4.36 -0.77
N ALA A 22 -10.94 5.28 -0.70
CA ALA A 22 -10.49 6.02 -1.87
C ALA A 22 -9.48 5.23 -2.71
N ALA A 23 -8.65 4.41 -2.07
CA ALA A 23 -7.63 3.58 -2.71
C ALA A 23 -7.11 2.49 -1.76
N THR A 24 -6.60 1.40 -2.34
CA THR A 24 -5.74 0.43 -1.65
C THR A 24 -4.28 0.64 -2.03
N TRP A 25 -3.40 0.61 -1.02
CA TRP A 25 -1.96 0.77 -1.18
C TRP A 25 -1.26 -0.59 -1.15
N LEU A 26 -0.34 -0.80 -2.10
CA LEU A 26 0.54 -1.96 -2.17
C LEU A 26 1.98 -1.48 -2.35
N ALA A 27 2.95 -2.18 -1.75
CA ALA A 27 4.34 -2.03 -2.13
C ALA A 27 4.74 -3.18 -3.05
N TRP A 28 5.31 -2.87 -4.22
CA TRP A 28 5.66 -3.91 -5.18
C TRP A 28 6.81 -4.77 -4.63
N PRO A 29 6.69 -6.11 -4.70
CA PRO A 29 7.65 -7.03 -4.10
C PRO A 29 8.99 -6.96 -4.83
N HIS A 30 10.06 -6.83 -4.05
CA HIS A 30 11.43 -6.76 -4.55
C HIS A 30 12.48 -7.38 -3.62
N GLN A 31 12.12 -7.74 -2.39
CA GLN A 31 13.02 -8.42 -1.46
C GLN A 31 12.88 -9.94 -1.60
N GLU A 32 13.90 -10.60 -2.14
CA GLU A 32 13.88 -12.05 -2.41
C GLU A 32 13.94 -12.90 -1.14
N ASP A 33 14.63 -12.41 -0.11
CA ASP A 33 14.80 -13.11 1.17
C ASP A 33 13.48 -13.31 1.94
N ASP A 34 12.43 -12.55 1.57
CA ASP A 34 11.07 -12.73 2.09
C ASP A 34 10.45 -14.04 1.59
N TRP A 35 10.89 -14.53 0.43
CA TRP A 35 10.39 -15.75 -0.21
C TRP A 35 11.54 -16.60 -0.78
N PRO A 36 12.38 -17.21 0.08
CA PRO A 36 13.58 -17.93 -0.35
C PRO A 36 13.26 -19.04 -1.37
N GLY A 37 13.86 -18.93 -2.56
CA GLY A 37 13.67 -19.89 -3.67
C GLY A 37 12.27 -19.86 -4.30
N LYS A 38 11.42 -18.88 -3.97
CA LYS A 38 10.04 -18.77 -4.48
C LYS A 38 9.69 -17.39 -5.04
N PHE A 39 10.64 -16.45 -5.02
CA PHE A 39 10.39 -15.06 -5.41
C PHE A 39 9.82 -14.91 -6.83
N ASP A 40 10.24 -15.74 -7.79
CA ASP A 40 9.80 -15.67 -9.18
C ASP A 40 8.27 -15.68 -9.36
N ALA A 41 7.53 -16.33 -8.45
CA ALA A 41 6.07 -16.39 -8.48
C ALA A 41 5.40 -15.16 -7.85
N ILE A 42 6.10 -14.41 -7.00
CA ILE A 42 5.52 -13.35 -6.15
C ILE A 42 5.04 -12.14 -6.95
N PRO A 43 5.79 -11.60 -7.94
CA PRO A 43 5.26 -10.53 -8.79
C PRO A 43 3.96 -10.91 -9.50
N TRP A 44 3.79 -12.18 -9.88
CA TRP A 44 2.54 -12.65 -10.49
C TRP A 44 1.39 -12.65 -9.49
N VAL A 45 1.63 -13.08 -8.24
CA VAL A 45 0.62 -13.04 -7.17
C VAL A 45 0.15 -11.60 -6.92
N TYR A 46 1.09 -10.65 -6.85
CA TYR A 46 0.76 -9.23 -6.72
C TYR A 46 -0.02 -8.71 -7.92
N ALA A 47 0.32 -9.13 -9.15
CA ALA A 47 -0.44 -8.76 -10.33
C ALA A 47 -1.90 -9.23 -10.26
N GLU A 48 -2.18 -10.44 -9.75
CA GLU A 48 -3.56 -10.90 -9.53
C GLU A 48 -4.28 -10.12 -8.44
N ILE A 49 -3.60 -9.73 -7.36
CA ILE A 49 -4.18 -8.86 -6.33
C ILE A 49 -4.63 -7.54 -6.97
N VAL A 50 -3.76 -6.89 -7.75
CA VAL A 50 -4.10 -5.67 -8.49
C VAL A 50 -5.24 -5.91 -9.48
N ARG A 51 -5.24 -7.06 -10.19
CA ARG A 51 -6.30 -7.47 -11.12
C ARG A 51 -7.67 -7.58 -10.46
N LEU A 52 -7.73 -7.93 -9.19
CA LEU A 52 -8.98 -8.03 -8.45
C LEU A 52 -9.38 -6.68 -7.85
N LEU A 53 -8.43 -5.93 -7.28
CA LEU A 53 -8.69 -4.66 -6.59
C LEU A 53 -9.14 -3.53 -7.53
N HIS A 54 -8.54 -3.42 -8.72
CA HIS A 54 -8.82 -2.30 -9.63
C HIS A 54 -10.30 -2.20 -10.06
N ARG A 55 -11.06 -3.29 -9.89
CA ARG A 55 -12.49 -3.36 -10.23
C ARG A 55 -13.37 -2.59 -9.26
N SER A 56 -12.89 -2.34 -8.04
CA SER A 56 -13.65 -1.72 -6.96
C SER A 56 -13.05 -0.41 -6.45
N GLU A 57 -11.75 -0.22 -6.59
CA GLU A 57 -11.05 0.96 -6.07
C GLU A 57 -9.74 1.25 -6.81
N LEU A 58 -9.25 2.47 -6.66
CA LEU A 58 -7.93 2.88 -7.13
C LEU A 58 -6.85 2.06 -6.43
N VAL A 59 -5.83 1.61 -7.18
CA VAL A 59 -4.69 0.89 -6.63
C VAL A 59 -3.44 1.77 -6.70
N ARG A 60 -2.89 2.11 -5.53
CA ARG A 60 -1.63 2.85 -5.41
C ARG A 60 -0.47 1.91 -5.14
N ILE A 61 0.51 1.90 -6.05
CA ILE A 61 1.63 0.96 -6.00
C ILE A 61 2.91 1.72 -5.70
N LEU A 62 3.53 1.42 -4.55
CA LEU A 62 4.86 1.89 -4.20
C LEU A 62 5.91 1.09 -4.97
N VAL A 63 6.85 1.81 -5.59
CA VAL A 63 7.99 1.26 -6.32
C VAL A 63 9.24 2.06 -5.96
N ASN A 64 10.39 1.40 -5.96
CA ASN A 64 11.64 2.02 -5.48
C ASN A 64 12.16 3.09 -6.42
N ASP A 65 12.00 2.89 -7.73
CA ASP A 65 12.49 3.76 -8.78
C ASP A 65 11.78 3.47 -10.11
N ALA A 66 12.21 4.12 -11.19
CA ALA A 66 11.64 3.95 -12.52
C ALA A 66 11.88 2.55 -13.11
N GLU A 67 13.02 1.92 -12.83
CA GLU A 67 13.31 0.57 -13.34
C GLU A 67 12.42 -0.47 -12.65
N HIS A 68 12.22 -0.31 -11.35
CA HIS A 68 11.29 -1.11 -10.57
C HIS A 68 9.84 -0.91 -11.04
N GLU A 69 9.43 0.32 -11.34
CA GLU A 69 8.14 0.62 -11.97
C GLU A 69 7.97 -0.12 -13.30
N ASP A 70 8.98 -0.06 -14.18
CA ASP A 70 8.95 -0.73 -15.48
C ASP A 70 8.85 -2.26 -15.33
N LYS A 71 9.53 -2.85 -14.34
CA LYS A 71 9.40 -4.27 -14.01
C LYS A 71 7.97 -4.61 -13.59
N ALA A 72 7.38 -3.82 -12.69
CA ALA A 72 6.00 -4.01 -12.25
C ALA A 72 5.02 -3.91 -13.43
N ARG A 73 5.14 -2.86 -14.26
CA ARG A 73 4.31 -2.66 -15.46
C ARG A 73 4.39 -3.82 -16.45
N ARG A 74 5.58 -4.41 -16.65
CA ARG A 74 5.76 -5.60 -17.52
C ARG A 74 5.03 -6.84 -17.03
N VAL A 75 4.85 -6.99 -15.72
CA VAL A 75 4.08 -8.10 -15.15
C VAL A 75 2.59 -7.78 -15.22
N LEU A 76 2.21 -6.56 -14.84
CA LEU A 76 0.82 -6.08 -14.86
C LEU A 76 0.23 -6.05 -16.28
N SER A 77 1.02 -5.84 -17.32
CA SER A 77 0.54 -5.92 -18.71
C SER A 77 0.09 -7.32 -19.16
N ARG A 78 0.32 -8.34 -18.33
CA ARG A 78 -0.09 -9.74 -18.59
C ARG A 78 -1.44 -10.09 -17.99
N VAL A 79 -2.06 -9.16 -17.27
CA VAL A 79 -3.38 -9.34 -16.63
C VAL A 79 -4.36 -8.29 -17.15
N ASP A 80 -5.65 -8.61 -17.10
CA ASP A 80 -6.73 -7.71 -17.52
C ASP A 80 -6.93 -6.59 -16.49
N LEU A 81 -6.55 -5.37 -16.86
CA LEU A 81 -6.51 -4.19 -15.98
C LEU A 81 -7.02 -2.95 -16.70
N ASP A 82 -7.80 -2.15 -15.98
CA ASP A 82 -7.96 -0.73 -16.29
C ASP A 82 -6.78 0.06 -15.74
N TRP A 83 -5.94 0.59 -16.62
CA TRP A 83 -4.75 1.37 -16.23
C TRP A 83 -5.08 2.72 -15.62
N ASP A 84 -6.27 3.27 -15.88
CA ASP A 84 -6.71 4.53 -15.26
C ASP A 84 -7.03 4.35 -13.76
N SER A 85 -7.22 3.10 -13.32
CA SER A 85 -7.44 2.73 -11.92
C SER A 85 -6.14 2.44 -11.16
N LEU A 86 -4.96 2.71 -11.74
CA LEU A 86 -3.64 2.48 -11.13
C LEU A 86 -2.82 3.77 -11.03
N GLU A 87 -2.21 4.00 -9.87
CA GLU A 87 -1.24 5.08 -9.64
C GLU A 87 0.07 4.52 -9.10
N PHE A 88 1.20 4.81 -9.76
CA PHE A 88 2.53 4.45 -9.27
C PHE A 88 3.14 5.59 -8.47
N GLN A 89 3.71 5.26 -7.30
CA GLN A 89 4.39 6.19 -6.42
C GLN A 89 5.84 5.74 -6.24
N ARG A 90 6.79 6.56 -6.67
CA ARG A 90 8.23 6.27 -6.57
C ARG A 90 8.74 6.61 -5.17
N ILE A 91 8.50 5.70 -4.24
CA ILE A 91 8.86 5.82 -2.83
C ILE A 91 9.59 4.52 -2.46
N PRO A 92 10.91 4.58 -2.20
CA PRO A 92 11.69 3.41 -1.80
C PRO A 92 11.15 2.77 -0.52
N THR A 93 11.08 1.44 -0.51
CA THR A 93 10.75 0.64 0.68
C THR A 93 11.78 -0.48 0.84
N ASP A 94 11.95 -0.99 2.06
CA ASP A 94 12.85 -2.13 2.30
C ASP A 94 12.17 -3.47 1.97
N ARG A 95 10.85 -3.55 2.19
CA ARG A 95 10.01 -4.75 2.01
C ARG A 95 8.59 -4.38 1.53
N ALA A 96 7.82 -5.40 1.12
CA ALA A 96 6.51 -5.24 0.49
C ALA A 96 5.31 -5.16 1.48
N TRP A 97 5.57 -5.21 2.79
CA TRP A 97 4.56 -5.35 3.84
C TRP A 97 3.94 -4.00 4.27
N VAL A 98 3.41 -3.25 3.31
CA VAL A 98 2.89 -1.88 3.53
C VAL A 98 1.79 -1.78 4.58
N ARG A 99 1.10 -2.89 4.88
CA ARG A 99 0.13 -2.96 5.98
C ARG A 99 0.74 -2.61 7.35
N ASP A 100 2.02 -2.93 7.54
CA ASP A 100 2.64 -2.92 8.87
C ASP A 100 3.44 -1.65 9.13
N TYR A 101 3.97 -1.02 8.08
CA TYR A 101 4.72 0.25 8.16
C TYR A 101 3.98 1.45 7.56
N GLY A 102 2.91 1.19 6.79
CA GLY A 102 2.12 2.25 6.16
C GLY A 102 1.28 3.03 7.18
N PRO A 103 0.82 4.23 6.81
CA PRO A 103 -0.03 5.02 7.69
C PRO A 103 -1.36 4.31 7.95
N LEU A 104 -1.89 4.45 9.17
CA LEU A 104 -3.31 4.20 9.41
C LEU A 104 -4.07 5.51 9.23
N PHE A 105 -5.02 5.52 8.31
CA PHE A 105 -5.88 6.66 8.09
C PHE A 105 -6.96 6.74 9.17
N VAL A 106 -7.18 7.94 9.67
CA VAL A 106 -8.24 8.25 10.63
C VAL A 106 -9.10 9.40 10.10
N THR A 107 -10.39 9.35 10.39
CA THR A 107 -11.39 10.27 9.84
C THR A 107 -12.15 10.98 10.96
N ARG A 108 -12.50 12.24 10.70
CA ARG A 108 -13.46 13.02 11.47
C ARG A 108 -14.27 13.87 10.50
N ASP A 109 -15.56 13.56 10.36
CA ASP A 109 -16.41 14.12 9.32
C ASP A 109 -15.73 13.96 7.94
N ASP A 110 -15.61 15.04 7.16
CA ASP A 110 -14.93 15.04 5.85
C ASP A 110 -13.40 15.22 5.96
N THR A 111 -12.83 15.23 7.16
CA THR A 111 -11.39 15.40 7.38
C THR A 111 -10.69 14.05 7.51
N ILE A 112 -9.65 13.84 6.70
CA ILE A 112 -8.73 12.71 6.80
C ILE A 112 -7.43 13.17 7.46
N ALA A 113 -6.93 12.38 8.40
CA ALA A 113 -5.59 12.48 8.95
C ALA A 113 -4.91 11.09 8.91
N LEU A 114 -3.61 11.05 9.15
CA LEU A 114 -2.84 9.81 9.26
C LEU A 114 -2.19 9.69 10.63
N THR A 115 -2.02 8.47 11.11
CA THR A 115 -1.15 8.15 12.23
C THR A 115 0.14 7.54 11.71
N ASP A 116 1.27 8.09 12.14
CA ASP A 116 2.63 7.65 11.80
C ASP A 116 3.20 6.84 12.98
N TRP A 117 3.17 5.53 12.85
CA TRP A 117 3.69 4.62 13.86
C TRP A 117 5.15 4.33 13.59
N GLN A 118 5.98 4.35 14.64
CA GLN A 118 7.36 3.89 14.51
C GLN A 118 7.37 2.39 14.24
N PHE A 119 7.90 2.02 13.09
CA PHE A 119 8.05 0.63 12.68
C PHE A 119 9.51 0.17 12.86
N ASN A 120 9.70 -1.00 13.47
CA ASN A 120 11.01 -1.55 13.83
C ASN A 120 11.32 -2.89 13.15
N ALA A 121 10.62 -3.22 12.06
CA ALA A 121 10.73 -4.51 11.38
C ALA A 121 10.40 -5.72 12.28
N TRP A 122 9.36 -5.62 13.11
CA TRP A 122 8.86 -6.66 14.01
C TRP A 122 9.91 -7.21 15.00
N ALA A 123 10.86 -6.36 15.40
CA ALA A 123 11.90 -6.67 16.39
C ALA A 123 11.38 -6.61 17.83
#